data_AF-X0XQW0-F1
#
_entry.id   AF-X0XQW0-F1
#
_cell.length_a   1.000
_cell.length_b   1.000
_cell.length_c   1.000
_cell.angle_alpha   90.00
_cell.angle_beta   90.00
_cell.angle_gamma   90.00
#
_symmetry.space_group_name_H-M   'P 1'
#
loop_
_entity.id
_entity.type
_entity.pdbx_description
1 polymer ?
#
loop_
_entity_poly.entity_id
_entity_poly.type
_entity_poly.pdbx_seq_one_letter_code
_entity_poly.pdbx_strand_id
1 'polypeptide(L)'
;MGEFILLMVSAILVNNILLIRFLGNCPFLGVSKSMDTATGMGMAVIFVLTLAGMITWLVHHYILVPLSLEYLRTIAFILVIATLVQFVEMVIQKTAPPLYEALGIYLPLITTNCAVLGVV
;
A
#
# COMPACT_ATOMS: atom_id res chain seq x y z
N MET A 1 -30.44 -7.29 15.29
CA MET A 1 -29.22 -6.79 15.97
C MET A 1 -28.08 -7.80 15.96
N GLY A 2 -28.32 -9.11 16.10
CA GLY A 2 -27.24 -10.12 16.02
C GLY A 2 -26.50 -10.15 14.68
N GLU A 3 -27.18 -9.92 13.55
CA GLU A 3 -26.54 -9.96 12.23
C GLU A 3 -25.50 -8.85 11.99
N PHE A 4 -25.70 -7.63 12.49
CA PHE A 4 -24.70 -6.55 12.37
C PHE A 4 -23.45 -6.83 13.20
N ILE A 5 -23.61 -7.45 14.38
CA ILE A 5 -22.49 -7.87 15.24
C ILE A 5 -21.73 -9.02 14.56
N LEU A 6 -22.44 -9.96 13.94
CA LEU A 6 -21.84 -11.07 13.20
C LEU A 6 -21.10 -10.57 11.94
N LEU A 7 -21.62 -9.55 11.26
CA LEU A 7 -20.96 -8.86 10.14
C LEU A 7 -19.70 -8.11 10.59
N MET A 8 -19.74 -7.40 11.73
CA MET A 8 -18.57 -6.75 12.31
C MET A 8 -17.49 -7.76 12.71
N VAL A 9 -17.85 -8.85 13.40
CA VAL A 9 -16.90 -9.87 13.84
C VAL A 9 -16.31 -10.61 12.64
N SER A 10 -17.12 -10.92 11.62
CA SER A 10 -16.65 -11.53 10.37
C SER A 10 -15.70 -10.62 9.59
N ALA A 11 -15.97 -9.31 9.52
CA ALA A 11 -15.09 -8.35 8.86
C ALA A 11 -13.75 -8.18 9.59
N ILE A 12 -13.75 -8.15 10.93
CA ILE A 12 -12.55 -7.91 11.74
C ILE A 12 -11.67 -9.17 11.87
N LEU A 13 -12.27 -10.36 12.02
CA LEU A 13 -11.52 -11.61 12.23
C LEU A 13 -11.39 -12.48 10.98
N VAL A 14 -12.41 -12.56 10.11
CA VAL A 14 -12.50 -13.57 9.04
C VAL A 14 -12.11 -13.02 7.66
N ASN A 15 -12.32 -11.73 7.40
CA ASN A 15 -11.95 -11.07 6.13
C ASN A 15 -10.76 -10.10 6.24
N ASN A 16 -10.12 -10.05 7.41
CA ASN A 16 -9.04 -9.11 7.63
C ASN A 16 -7.75 -9.56 6.93
N ILE A 17 -7.30 -8.73 6.00
CA ILE A 17 -6.11 -8.94 5.16
C ILE A 17 -4.84 -9.19 6.00
N LEU A 18 -4.75 -8.57 7.19
CA LEU A 18 -3.61 -8.73 8.10
C LEU A 18 -3.63 -10.06 8.87
N LEU A 19 -4.80 -10.55 9.29
CA LEU A 19 -4.90 -11.73 10.18
C LEU A 19 -4.97 -13.07 9.43
N ILE A 20 -5.57 -13.11 8.23
CA ILE A 20 -5.82 -14.38 7.52
C ILE A 20 -4.97 -14.55 6.27
N ARG A 21 -4.68 -13.47 5.54
CA ARG A 21 -3.88 -13.56 4.32
C ARG A 21 -2.39 -13.28 4.55
N PHE A 22 -1.99 -12.83 5.75
CA PHE A 22 -0.60 -12.50 6.13
C PHE A 22 0.11 -11.51 5.18
N LEU A 23 -0.64 -10.59 4.55
CA LEU A 23 -0.04 -9.57 3.67
C LEU A 23 0.23 -8.28 4.46
N GLY A 24 1.39 -7.66 4.22
CA GLY A 24 1.71 -6.33 4.76
C GLY A 24 2.40 -6.30 6.12
N ASN A 25 2.92 -7.44 6.62
CA ASN A 25 3.66 -7.48 7.89
C ASN A 25 5.00 -6.74 7.87
N CYS A 26 5.59 -6.50 6.69
CA CYS A 26 6.92 -5.90 6.54
C CYS A 26 7.03 -4.48 7.16
N PRO A 27 6.15 -3.51 6.81
CA PRO A 27 6.14 -2.20 7.48
C PRO A 27 5.63 -2.28 8.93
N PHE A 28 4.73 -3.21 9.22
CA PHE A 28 4.14 -3.35 10.55
C PHE A 28 5.18 -3.69 11.61
N LEU A 29 6.04 -4.69 11.34
CA LEU A 29 7.10 -5.10 12.27
C LEU A 29 8.16 -4.02 12.47
N GLY A 30 8.42 -3.19 11.46
CA GLY A 30 9.43 -2.12 11.52
C GLY A 30 9.00 -0.89 12.33
N VAL A 31 7.72 -0.53 12.28
CA VAL A 31 7.24 0.78 12.77
C VAL A 31 6.40 0.68 14.05
N SER A 32 6.17 -0.54 14.57
CA SER A 32 5.38 -0.78 15.79
C SER A 32 5.93 -0.18 17.08
N LYS A 33 7.17 0.34 17.11
CA LYS A 33 7.78 0.89 18.33
C LYS A 33 7.25 2.27 18.74
N SER A 34 6.77 3.08 17.80
CA SER A 34 6.33 4.45 18.07
C SER A 34 5.02 4.75 17.35
N MET A 35 4.02 5.25 18.09
CA MET A 35 2.69 5.56 17.54
C MET A 35 2.73 6.70 16.53
N ASP A 36 3.61 7.69 16.74
CA ASP A 36 3.75 8.84 15.86
C ASP A 36 4.26 8.45 14.46
N THR A 37 5.24 7.54 14.39
CA THR A 37 5.78 7.04 13.12
C THR A 37 4.83 6.07 12.43
N ALA A 38 4.11 5.25 13.19
CA ALA A 38 3.11 4.32 12.66
C ALA A 38 1.95 5.07 11.98
N THR A 39 1.50 6.17 12.57
CA THR A 39 0.42 6.99 12.02
C THR A 39 0.85 7.70 10.73
N GLY A 40 2.08 8.25 10.71
CA GLY A 40 2.65 8.88 9.51
C GLY A 40 2.83 7.88 8.36
N MET A 41 3.32 6.69 8.65
CA MET A 41 3.46 5.62 7.65
C MET A 41 2.10 5.15 7.11
N GLY A 42 1.12 4.96 7.98
CA GLY A 42 -0.23 4.53 7.59
C GLY A 42 -0.89 5.52 6.63
N MET A 43 -0.83 6.82 6.93
CA MET A 43 -1.34 7.86 6.04
C MET A 43 -0.62 7.87 4.69
N ALA A 44 0.71 7.74 4.67
CA ALA A 44 1.47 7.68 3.43
C ALA A 44 1.08 6.47 2.56
N VAL A 45 0.91 5.28 3.17
CA VAL A 45 0.51 4.07 2.44
C VAL A 45 -0.90 4.21 1.87
N ILE A 46 -1.87 4.72 2.64
CA ILE A 46 -3.25 4.93 2.15
C ILE A 46 -3.26 5.88 0.95
N PHE A 47 -2.52 6.98 1.04
CA PHE A 47 -2.39 7.95 -0.05
C PHE A 47 -1.79 7.33 -1.32
N VAL A 48 -0.68 6.59 -1.19
CA VAL A 48 -0.08 5.88 -2.33
C VAL A 48 -1.03 4.84 -2.90
N LEU A 49 -1.73 4.05 -2.06
CA LEU A 49 -2.64 3.00 -2.50
C LEU A 49 -3.78 3.55 -3.36
N THR A 50 -4.39 4.64 -2.91
CA THR A 50 -5.53 5.27 -3.59
C THR A 50 -5.14 5.80 -4.95
N LEU A 51 -3.99 6.48 -5.07
CA LEU A 51 -3.47 6.96 -6.34
C LEU A 51 -3.01 5.81 -7.24
N ALA A 52 -2.28 4.84 -6.69
CA ALA A 52 -1.80 3.69 -7.44
C ALA A 52 -2.96 2.87 -8.01
N GLY A 53 -4.01 2.62 -7.23
CA GLY A 53 -5.21 1.90 -7.69
C GLY A 53 -5.92 2.62 -8.84
N MET A 54 -6.04 3.95 -8.76
CA MET A 54 -6.65 4.74 -9.84
C MET A 54 -5.83 4.69 -11.14
N ILE A 55 -4.50 4.83 -11.02
CA ILE A 55 -3.60 4.84 -12.19
C ILE A 55 -3.47 3.45 -12.80
N THR A 56 -3.31 2.41 -11.99
CA THR A 56 -3.20 1.03 -12.46
C THR A 56 -4.49 0.53 -13.12
N TRP A 57 -5.66 0.96 -12.65
CA TRP A 57 -6.92 0.70 -13.36
C TRP A 57 -6.93 1.33 -14.76
N LEU A 58 -6.47 2.58 -14.87
CA LEU A 58 -6.31 3.26 -16.15
C LEU A 58 -5.33 2.53 -17.07
N VAL A 59 -4.15 2.15 -16.56
CA VAL A 59 -3.11 1.43 -17.28
C VAL A 59 -3.60 0.04 -17.70
N HIS A 60 -4.33 -0.67 -16.85
CA HIS A 60 -4.85 -1.98 -17.17
C HIS A 60 -5.86 -1.90 -18.32
N HIS A 61 -6.81 -0.97 -18.25
CA HIS A 61 -7.87 -0.83 -19.24
C HIS A 61 -7.39 -0.23 -20.57
N TYR A 62 -6.53 0.79 -20.53
CA TYR A 62 -6.07 1.49 -21.75
C TYR A 62 -4.81 0.92 -22.39
N ILE A 63 -3.95 0.19 -21.66
CA ILE A 63 -2.66 -0.26 -22.17
C ILE A 63 -2.59 -1.78 -22.24
N LEU A 64 -3.00 -2.49 -21.19
CA LEU A 64 -2.82 -3.95 -21.13
C LEU A 64 -3.85 -4.73 -21.96
N VAL A 65 -5.12 -4.34 -21.90
CA VAL A 65 -6.21 -4.95 -22.66
C VAL A 65 -6.02 -4.82 -24.18
N PRO A 66 -5.68 -3.64 -24.75
CA PRO A 66 -5.54 -3.52 -26.21
C PRO A 66 -4.27 -4.15 -26.77
N LEU A 67 -3.19 -4.24 -25.98
CA LEU A 67 -1.93 -4.83 -26.46
C LEU A 67 -1.84 -6.34 -26.25
N SER A 68 -2.76 -6.98 -25.52
CA SER A 68 -2.73 -8.43 -25.20
C SER A 68 -1.51 -8.86 -24.36
N LEU A 69 -0.90 -7.95 -23.58
CA LEU A 69 0.27 -8.21 -22.72
C LEU A 69 -0.13 -8.47 -21.25
N GLU A 70 -1.12 -9.32 -20.99
CA GLU A 70 -1.53 -9.68 -19.62
C GLU A 70 -0.37 -10.24 -18.78
N TYR A 71 0.60 -10.91 -19.41
CA TYR A 71 1.75 -11.48 -18.71
C TYR A 71 2.65 -10.42 -18.03
N LEU A 72 2.63 -9.17 -18.51
CA LEU A 72 3.45 -8.08 -17.93
C LEU A 72 2.72 -7.27 -16.85
N ARG A 73 1.49 -7.64 -16.48
CA ARG A 73 0.66 -6.92 -15.49
C ARG A 73 1.43 -6.63 -14.20
N THR A 74 2.04 -7.65 -13.62
CA THR A 74 2.77 -7.53 -12.34
C THR A 74 3.93 -6.55 -12.44
N ILE A 75 4.71 -6.62 -13.52
CA ILE A 75 5.86 -5.73 -13.73
C ILE A 75 5.40 -4.29 -13.94
N ALA A 76 4.36 -4.08 -14.75
CA ALA A 76 3.79 -2.76 -15.00
C ALA A 76 3.25 -2.13 -13.71
N PHE A 77 2.57 -2.90 -12.86
CA PHE A 77 2.03 -2.42 -11.60
C PHE A 77 3.13 -2.04 -10.61
N ILE A 78 4.18 -2.86 -10.48
CA ILE A 78 5.35 -2.52 -9.64
C ILE A 78 6.00 -1.22 -10.13
N LEU A 79 6.13 -1.02 -11.44
CA LEU A 79 6.74 0.18 -12.03
C LEU A 79 5.91 1.43 -11.71
N VAL A 80 4.59 1.37 -11.87
CA VAL A 80 3.68 2.47 -11.49
C VAL A 80 3.81 2.80 -10.00
N ILE A 81 3.74 1.79 -9.13
CA ILE A 81 3.86 2.00 -7.67
C ILE A 81 5.22 2.60 -7.33
N ALA A 82 6.31 2.09 -7.91
CA ALA A 82 7.66 2.58 -7.66
C ALA A 82 7.80 4.08 -8.00
N THR A 83 7.29 4.51 -9.16
CA THR A 83 7.36 5.93 -9.53
C THR A 83 6.57 6.83 -8.59
N LEU A 84 5.41 6.38 -8.10
CA LEU A 84 4.59 7.12 -7.14
C LEU A 84 5.24 7.19 -5.76
N VAL A 85 5.79 6.08 -5.27
CA VAL A 85 6.48 6.07 -3.96
C VAL A 85 7.71 6.96 -4.01
N GLN A 86 8.47 6.94 -5.10
CA GLN A 86 9.63 7.83 -5.25
C GLN A 86 9.23 9.30 -5.25
N PHE A 87 8.09 9.64 -5.84
CA PHE A 87 7.53 10.98 -5.76
C PHE A 87 7.16 11.36 -4.33
N VAL A 88 6.50 10.45 -3.59
CA VAL A 88 6.14 10.66 -2.19
C VAL A 88 7.36 10.79 -1.28
N GLU A 89 8.44 10.05 -1.54
CA GLU A 89 9.70 10.17 -0.83
C GLU A 89 10.28 11.59 -0.92
N MET A 90 10.33 12.15 -2.13
CA MET A 90 10.77 13.53 -2.34
C MET A 90 9.87 14.56 -1.63
N VAL A 91 8.56 14.30 -1.58
CA VAL A 91 7.61 15.17 -0.86
C VAL A 91 7.85 15.10 0.65
N ILE A 92 7.92 13.90 1.23
CA ILE A 92 8.10 13.69 2.67
C ILE A 92 9.41 14.31 3.15
N GLN A 93 10.50 14.18 2.38
CA GLN A 93 11.79 14.79 2.70
C GLN A 93 11.71 16.31 2.85
N LYS A 94 10.82 16.98 2.10
CA LYS A 94 10.61 18.43 2.19
C LYS A 94 9.60 18.87 3.24
N THR A 95 8.54 18.09 3.48
CA THR A 95 7.46 18.51 4.38
C THR A 95 7.74 18.15 5.84
N ALA A 96 8.42 17.04 6.11
CA ALA A 96 8.63 16.52 7.47
C ALA A 96 9.98 15.79 7.63
N PRO A 97 11.10 16.52 7.82
CA PRO A 97 12.41 15.93 8.08
C PRO A 97 12.50 14.98 9.30
N PRO A 98 11.83 15.22 10.46
CA PRO A 98 11.90 14.26 11.57
C PRO A 98 11.22 12.93 11.26
N LEU A 99 10.22 12.93 10.37
CA LEU A 99 9.56 11.70 9.93
C LEU A 99 10.43 10.94 8.91
N TYR A 100 11.15 11.67 8.05
CA TYR A 100 12.09 11.09 7.10
C TYR A 100 13.28 10.39 7.79
N GLU A 101 13.85 10.96 8.85
CA GLU A 101 14.94 10.32 9.60
C GLU A 101 14.51 9.01 10.28
N ALA A 102 13.26 8.93 10.76
CA ALA A 102 12.73 7.73 11.39
C ALA A 102 12.29 6.65 10.37
N LEU A 103 11.90 7.05 9.16
CA LEU A 103 11.16 6.21 8.23
C LEU A 103 11.88 5.95 6.88
N GLY A 104 12.98 6.64 6.58
CA GLY A 104 13.64 6.64 5.26
C GLY A 104 13.92 5.25 4.68
N ILE A 105 14.32 4.29 5.52
CA ILE A 105 14.61 2.91 5.09
C ILE A 105 13.33 2.13 4.73
N TYR A 106 12.19 2.52 5.31
CA TYR A 106 10.92 1.84 5.13
C TYR A 106 10.06 2.40 3.99
N LEU A 107 10.40 3.57 3.43
CA LEU A 107 9.69 4.11 2.27
C LEU A 107 9.79 3.20 1.03
N PRO A 108 10.97 2.68 0.65
CA PRO A 108 11.08 1.70 -0.43
C PRO A 108 10.30 0.41 -0.19
N LEU A 109 10.11 0.01 1.09
CA LEU A 109 9.30 -1.16 1.45
C LEU A 109 7.81 -1.01 1.11
N ILE A 110 7.33 0.20 0.84
CA ILE A 110 5.96 0.44 0.36
C ILE A 110 5.77 -0.16 -1.04
N THR A 111 6.79 -0.09 -1.90
CA THR A 111 6.72 -0.60 -3.28
C THR A 111 6.60 -2.12 -3.36
N THR A 112 7.21 -2.82 -2.40
CA THR A 112 7.21 -4.29 -2.30
C THR A 112 6.20 -4.80 -1.28
N ASN A 113 5.32 -3.92 -0.78
CA ASN A 113 4.32 -4.32 0.20
C ASN A 113 3.28 -5.21 -0.48
N CYS A 114 3.23 -6.47 -0.03
CA CYS A 114 2.33 -7.49 -0.55
C CYS A 114 0.86 -7.06 -0.48
N ALA A 115 0.47 -6.29 0.54
CA ALA A 115 -0.90 -5.80 0.67
C ALA A 115 -1.24 -4.82 -0.46
N VAL A 116 -0.28 -4.01 -0.92
CA VAL A 116 -0.46 -3.08 -2.04
C VAL A 116 -0.64 -3.86 -3.33
N LEU A 117 0.24 -4.83 -3.60
CA LEU A 117 0.15 -5.69 -4.80
C LEU A 117 -1.11 -6.57 -4.82
N GLY A 118 -1.69 -6.91 -3.67
CA GLY A 118 -2.89 -7.74 -3.58
C GLY A 118 -4.21 -6.97 -3.66
N VAL A 119 -4.19 -5.65 -3.43
CA VAL A 119 -5.39 -4.78 -3.49
C VAL A 119 -5.56 -4.13 -4.87
N VAL A 120 -4.45 -3.97 -5.62
CA VAL A 120 -4.38 -3.37 -6.94
C VAL A 120 -4.48 -4.42 -8.05
#